data_AF-A0A654DTJ5-F1
#
_entry.id   AF-A0A654DTJ5-F1
#
_cell.length_a   1.000
_cell.length_b   1.000
_cell.length_c   1.000
_cell.angle_alpha   90.00
_cell.angle_beta   90.00
_cell.angle_gamma   90.00
#
_symmetry.space_group_name_H-M   'P 1'
#
loop_
_entity.id
_entity.type
_entity.pdbx_description
1 polymer ?
#
loop_
_entity_poly.entity_id
_entity_poly.type
_entity_poly.pdbx_seq_one_letter_code
_entity_poly.pdbx_strand_id
1 'polypeptide(L)'
;MATSHFNPLTNLFKEMKKVKQTLLLIAVASMSAFMSCGPDDDGDKTEKEVLTEALVSTTWTADASVTDVSGVNGTFDIGTFTVKFTETADGLAFTLGGDISSYITGGTFSVSEAGDISNILVNSASAELSASVTSFVVNAARTSVSLNINVTEAGARVGGIGQYVLVFSAGS
;
A
#
# COMPACT_ATOMS: atom_id res chain seq x y z
N MET A 1 -17.38 70.69 60.02
CA MET A 1 -16.13 70.53 60.79
C MET A 1 -15.94 69.03 61.01
N ALA A 2 -14.83 68.44 60.53
CA ALA A 2 -14.28 67.10 60.83
C ALA A 2 -15.19 65.84 60.58
N THR A 3 -14.99 65.02 59.53
CA THR A 3 -13.99 63.94 59.23
C THR A 3 -14.29 62.53 59.76
N SER A 4 -13.90 61.55 58.91
CA SER A 4 -13.79 60.07 59.06
C SER A 4 -15.09 59.27 58.81
N HIS A 5 -15.15 58.15 58.09
CA HIS A 5 -14.20 57.10 57.65
C HIS A 5 -14.58 56.59 56.22
N PHE A 6 -13.64 56.30 55.30
CA PHE A 6 -13.07 54.96 54.98
C PHE A 6 -14.14 53.84 54.80
N ASN A 7 -14.22 53.02 53.75
CA ASN A 7 -13.22 52.46 52.84
C ASN A 7 -13.88 51.93 51.53
N PRO A 8 -13.11 51.69 50.45
CA PRO A 8 -13.53 51.33 49.10
C PRO A 8 -13.46 49.80 48.84
N LEU A 9 -13.57 49.41 47.56
CA LEU A 9 -13.20 48.10 46.98
C LEU A 9 -14.32 47.06 46.88
N THR A 10 -15.20 47.20 45.90
CA THR A 10 -15.71 46.05 45.15
C THR A 10 -15.83 46.46 43.69
N ASN A 11 -15.39 45.61 42.76
CA ASN A 11 -15.49 45.73 41.29
C ASN A 11 -14.26 46.20 40.51
N LEU A 12 -13.07 45.68 40.80
CA LEU A 12 -11.95 45.80 39.84
C LEU A 12 -10.97 44.62 39.91
N PHE A 13 -11.47 43.39 39.98
CA PHE A 13 -10.63 42.18 39.81
C PHE A 13 -11.36 41.05 39.08
N LYS A 14 -12.20 41.42 38.12
CA LYS A 14 -12.61 40.52 37.04
C LYS A 14 -11.69 40.84 35.87
N GLU A 15 -11.14 39.80 35.24
CA GLU A 15 -10.26 39.82 34.08
C GLU A 15 -8.74 39.79 34.36
N MET A 16 -8.19 38.61 34.07
CA MET A 16 -6.87 38.42 33.48
C MET A 16 -5.64 38.71 34.35
N LYS A 17 -5.19 37.69 35.08
CA LYS A 17 -3.82 37.17 34.96
C LYS A 17 -3.69 35.86 35.74
N LYS A 18 -4.28 34.81 35.15
CA LYS A 18 -3.64 33.49 35.15
C LYS A 18 -2.16 33.71 34.82
N VAL A 19 -1.26 32.97 35.46
CA VAL A 19 0.22 33.08 35.42
C VAL A 19 0.77 33.79 36.65
N LYS A 20 0.89 33.03 37.74
CA LYS A 20 2.14 32.77 38.47
C LYS A 20 1.83 32.07 39.80
N GLN A 21 2.70 31.11 40.14
CA GLN A 21 2.85 30.49 41.45
C GLN A 21 1.78 29.46 41.87
N THR A 22 2.04 28.19 41.55
CA THR A 22 2.04 27.20 42.64
C THR A 22 3.13 26.18 42.35
N LEU A 23 4.25 26.37 43.04
CA LEU A 23 5.38 25.49 43.13
C LEU A 23 5.25 24.84 44.50
N LEU A 24 4.88 23.56 44.57
CA LEU A 24 5.22 22.72 45.73
C LEU A 24 5.33 21.25 45.33
N LEU A 25 6.41 20.67 45.81
CA LEU A 25 7.07 19.43 45.45
C LEU A 25 6.62 18.23 46.30
N ILE A 26 6.79 17.04 45.70
CA ILE A 26 7.18 15.73 46.29
C ILE A 26 6.13 14.97 47.12
N ALA A 27 5.70 13.84 46.58
CA ALA A 27 5.66 12.58 47.31
C ALA A 27 6.20 11.47 46.40
N VAL A 28 7.32 10.90 46.83
CA VAL A 28 8.05 9.79 46.22
C VAL A 28 7.18 8.53 46.27
N ALA A 29 6.92 7.94 45.11
CA ALA A 29 6.62 6.51 45.00
C ALA A 29 7.81 5.84 44.31
N SER A 30 8.54 5.11 45.13
CA SER A 30 9.75 4.35 44.87
C SER A 30 9.56 3.22 43.85
N MET A 31 10.63 3.01 43.06
CA MET A 31 11.10 1.76 42.41
C MET A 31 10.07 0.61 42.34
N SER A 32 9.79 0.03 41.16
CA SER A 32 10.76 -0.80 40.44
C SER A 32 10.14 -1.22 39.09
N ALA A 33 10.83 -0.99 37.98
CA ALA A 33 10.88 -1.92 36.84
C ALA A 33 11.78 -1.33 35.76
N PHE A 34 12.96 -1.92 35.65
CA PHE A 34 13.82 -2.01 34.46
C PHE A 34 14.18 -0.72 33.73
N MET A 35 15.48 -0.43 33.79
CA MET A 35 16.21 0.09 32.64
C MET A 35 15.75 -0.65 31.37
N SER A 36 14.91 -0.01 30.57
CA SER A 36 14.87 -0.19 29.14
C SER A 36 14.66 1.18 28.54
N CYS A 37 15.70 2.00 28.66
CA CYS A 37 16.03 2.93 27.60
C CYS A 37 16.55 2.04 26.45
N GLY A 38 15.63 1.36 25.76
CA GLY A 38 15.86 1.05 24.37
C GLY A 38 15.52 2.34 23.64
N PRO A 39 16.39 2.89 22.78
CA PRO A 39 15.82 3.66 21.69
C PRO A 39 14.86 2.68 21.02
N ASP A 40 13.58 3.04 20.92
CA ASP A 40 12.71 2.49 19.89
C ASP A 40 13.39 2.88 18.57
N ASP A 41 14.37 2.06 18.19
CA ASP A 41 14.98 2.03 16.87
C ASP A 41 13.93 1.32 16.03
N ASP A 42 12.82 2.02 15.76
CA ASP A 42 12.02 1.80 14.57
C ASP A 42 12.99 2.15 13.41
N GLY A 43 13.93 1.25 13.14
CA GLY A 43 14.89 1.40 12.06
C GLY A 43 14.11 1.75 10.80
N ASP A 44 14.58 2.76 10.08
CA ASP A 44 13.92 3.23 8.87
C ASP A 44 13.53 2.02 8.00
N LYS A 45 12.22 1.87 7.70
CA LYS A 45 11.72 0.76 6.89
C LYS A 45 12.53 0.65 5.61
N THR A 46 12.93 -0.56 5.23
CA THR A 46 13.59 -0.78 3.95
C THR A 46 12.62 -0.52 2.81
N GLU A 47 13.12 -0.17 1.63
CA GLU A 47 12.25 0.09 0.48
C GLU A 47 11.40 -1.15 0.12
N LYS A 48 11.93 -2.36 0.38
CA LYS A 48 11.18 -3.60 0.31
C LYS A 48 9.96 -3.61 1.22
N GLU A 49 10.13 -3.27 2.50
CA GLU A 49 9.05 -3.25 3.48
C GLU A 49 7.99 -2.24 3.05
N VAL A 50 8.42 -1.04 2.65
CA VAL A 50 7.49 0.02 2.23
C VAL A 50 6.72 -0.38 0.95
N LEU A 51 7.40 -0.96 -0.04
CA LEU A 51 6.73 -1.43 -1.27
C LEU A 51 5.78 -2.61 -1.00
N THR A 52 6.20 -3.56 -0.17
CA THR A 52 5.39 -4.74 0.19
C THR A 52 4.13 -4.31 0.93
N GLU A 53 4.26 -3.43 1.92
CA GLU A 53 3.13 -2.88 2.67
C GLU A 53 2.15 -2.13 1.75
N ALA A 54 2.66 -1.30 0.84
CA ALA A 54 1.83 -0.56 -0.12
C ALA A 54 1.02 -1.50 -1.04
N LEU A 55 1.65 -2.57 -1.53
CA LEU A 55 1.00 -3.54 -2.43
C LEU A 55 -0.06 -4.37 -1.69
N VAL A 56 0.24 -4.87 -0.50
CA VAL A 56 -0.60 -5.85 0.23
C VAL A 56 -1.75 -5.18 0.99
N SER A 57 -1.55 -3.96 1.51
CA SER A 57 -2.59 -3.24 2.28
C SER A 57 -3.67 -2.61 1.41
N THR A 58 -3.42 -2.51 0.10
CA THR A 58 -4.28 -1.81 -0.85
C THR A 58 -5.13 -2.80 -1.64
N THR A 59 -6.40 -2.45 -1.89
CA THR A 59 -7.20 -3.17 -2.89
C THR A 59 -6.89 -2.60 -4.25
N TRP A 60 -6.55 -3.43 -5.23
CA TRP A 60 -6.22 -2.96 -6.56
C TRP A 60 -7.35 -3.27 -7.53
N THR A 61 -7.66 -2.30 -8.40
CA THR A 61 -8.58 -2.49 -9.51
C THR A 61 -7.82 -2.32 -10.81
N ALA A 62 -8.15 -3.13 -11.79
CA ALA A 62 -7.47 -3.17 -13.06
C ALA A 62 -8.47 -2.85 -14.16
N ASP A 63 -8.03 -2.05 -15.11
CA ASP A 63 -8.66 -1.96 -16.42
C ASP A 63 -7.70 -2.59 -17.43
N ALA A 64 -8.24 -3.43 -18.31
CA ALA A 64 -7.46 -4.03 -19.37
C ALA A 64 -7.57 -3.19 -20.63
N SER A 65 -6.51 -2.45 -20.92
CA SER A 65 -6.33 -1.92 -22.26
C SER A 65 -5.64 -2.97 -23.12
N VAL A 66 -6.35 -3.48 -24.12
CA VAL A 66 -5.70 -4.24 -25.20
C VAL A 66 -4.88 -3.24 -26.01
N THR A 67 -3.56 -3.28 -25.84
CA THR A 67 -2.68 -2.61 -26.80
C THR A 67 -2.47 -3.63 -27.92
N ASP A 68 -3.09 -3.40 -29.08
CA ASP A 68 -2.97 -4.29 -30.23
C ASP A 68 -1.52 -4.30 -30.71
N VAL A 69 -0.75 -5.27 -30.22
CA VAL A 69 0.59 -5.56 -30.73
C VAL A 69 0.48 -6.85 -31.53
N SER A 70 0.07 -6.71 -32.79
CA SER A 70 0.16 -7.67 -33.91
C SER A 70 0.11 -9.16 -33.55
N GLY A 71 -0.96 -9.86 -33.99
CA GLY A 71 -1.08 -11.32 -33.87
C GLY A 71 -2.16 -11.80 -32.91
N VAL A 72 -3.05 -10.90 -32.46
CA VAL A 72 -4.19 -11.24 -31.62
C VAL A 72 -5.24 -11.98 -32.44
N ASN A 73 -5.50 -13.25 -32.13
CA ASN A 73 -6.69 -13.97 -32.61
C ASN A 73 -7.82 -13.73 -31.60
N GLY A 74 -8.69 -12.75 -31.92
CA GLY A 74 -9.92 -12.46 -31.19
C GLY A 74 -9.87 -11.22 -30.29
N THR A 75 -11.04 -10.77 -29.84
CA THR A 75 -11.19 -9.67 -28.89
C THR A 75 -11.02 -10.18 -27.46
N PHE A 76 -10.11 -9.57 -26.69
CA PHE A 76 -9.91 -9.83 -25.27
C PHE A 76 -10.61 -8.74 -24.47
N ASP A 77 -11.93 -8.84 -24.35
CA ASP A 77 -12.70 -7.95 -23.49
C ASP A 77 -12.94 -8.64 -22.16
N ILE A 78 -12.34 -8.08 -21.10
CA ILE A 78 -12.35 -8.65 -19.74
C ILE A 78 -12.85 -7.64 -18.71
N GLY A 79 -13.24 -6.44 -19.15
CA GLY A 79 -13.72 -5.35 -18.31
C GLY A 79 -12.77 -4.97 -17.16
N THR A 80 -13.34 -4.31 -16.15
CA THR A 80 -12.65 -4.01 -14.90
C THR A 80 -12.61 -5.25 -14.01
N PHE A 81 -11.45 -5.55 -13.42
CA PHE A 81 -11.31 -6.66 -12.48
C PHE A 81 -10.48 -6.27 -11.24
N THR A 82 -10.49 -7.13 -10.24
CA THR A 82 -9.74 -6.91 -8.99
C THR A 82 -8.41 -7.62 -9.00
N VAL A 83 -7.40 -7.02 -8.38
CA VAL A 83 -6.10 -7.62 -8.12
C VAL A 83 -5.84 -7.60 -6.62
N LYS A 84 -5.30 -8.71 -6.11
CA LYS A 84 -4.90 -8.82 -4.70
C LYS A 84 -3.45 -9.28 -4.63
N PHE A 85 -2.62 -8.51 -3.92
CA PHE A 85 -1.26 -8.90 -3.58
C PHE A 85 -1.23 -9.56 -2.19
N THR A 86 -0.39 -10.57 -2.03
CA THR A 86 -0.19 -11.28 -0.76
C THR A 86 1.26 -11.67 -0.59
N GLU A 87 1.78 -11.53 0.62
CA GLU A 87 3.06 -12.11 0.99
C GLU A 87 3.02 -13.64 0.99
N THR A 88 4.13 -14.24 0.58
CA THR A 88 4.38 -15.67 0.57
C THR A 88 5.76 -15.94 1.16
N ALA A 89 6.08 -17.20 1.42
CA ALA A 89 7.40 -17.57 1.94
C ALA A 89 8.56 -17.16 1.01
N ASP A 90 8.31 -17.08 -0.30
CA ASP A 90 9.33 -16.87 -1.34
C ASP A 90 9.29 -15.47 -1.97
N GLY A 91 8.46 -14.56 -1.44
CA GLY A 91 8.27 -13.21 -1.98
C GLY A 91 6.80 -12.79 -1.98
N LEU A 92 6.36 -12.17 -3.07
CA LEU A 92 4.98 -11.71 -3.25
C LEU A 92 4.26 -12.53 -4.31
N ALA A 93 2.98 -12.75 -4.09
CA ALA A 93 2.05 -13.28 -5.07
C ALA A 93 0.98 -12.23 -5.40
N PHE A 94 0.41 -12.34 -6.59
CA PHE A 94 -0.80 -11.62 -6.95
C PHE A 94 -1.82 -12.56 -7.55
N THR A 95 -3.10 -12.28 -7.28
CA THR A 95 -4.23 -12.99 -7.88
C THR A 95 -5.10 -12.03 -8.67
N LEU A 96 -5.61 -12.51 -9.81
CA LEU A 96 -6.50 -11.76 -10.69
C LEU A 96 -7.92 -12.34 -10.57
N GLY A 97 -8.89 -11.49 -10.27
CA GLY A 97 -10.31 -11.84 -10.30
C GLY A 97 -10.96 -11.54 -11.66
N GLY A 98 -12.27 -11.76 -11.78
CA GLY A 98 -13.04 -11.41 -12.98
C GLY A 98 -12.73 -12.26 -14.21
N ASP A 99 -13.11 -11.78 -15.40
CA ASP A 99 -13.07 -12.58 -16.63
C ASP A 99 -11.64 -12.87 -17.13
N ILE A 100 -10.67 -12.04 -16.73
CA ILE A 100 -9.24 -12.30 -17.01
C ILE A 100 -8.76 -13.61 -16.39
N SER A 101 -9.38 -14.06 -15.29
CA SER A 101 -9.05 -15.32 -14.62
C SER A 101 -9.25 -16.55 -15.50
N SER A 102 -10.02 -16.43 -16.59
CA SER A 102 -10.18 -17.48 -17.60
C SER A 102 -8.96 -17.64 -18.51
N TYR A 103 -8.00 -16.71 -18.46
CA TYR A 103 -6.76 -16.72 -19.26
C TYR A 103 -5.52 -16.75 -18.37
N ILE A 104 -5.50 -15.91 -17.33
CA ILE A 104 -4.41 -15.79 -16.36
C ILE A 104 -4.99 -15.63 -14.96
N THR A 105 -4.50 -16.40 -14.02
CA THR A 105 -5.04 -16.43 -12.65
C THR A 105 -4.27 -15.54 -11.67
N GLY A 106 -3.05 -15.15 -12.00
CA GLY A 106 -2.15 -14.47 -11.07
C GLY A 106 -0.69 -14.74 -11.38
N GLY A 107 0.16 -14.62 -10.37
CA GLY A 107 1.59 -14.81 -10.51
C GLY A 107 2.36 -14.59 -9.22
N THR A 108 3.68 -14.66 -9.31
CA THR A 108 4.61 -14.40 -8.21
C THR A 108 5.75 -13.49 -8.65
N PHE A 109 6.38 -12.81 -7.71
CA PHE A 109 7.58 -12.00 -7.93
C PHE A 109 8.36 -11.81 -6.63
N SER A 110 9.61 -11.39 -6.74
CA SER A 110 10.48 -11.07 -5.61
C SER A 110 10.75 -9.57 -5.55
N VAL A 111 10.95 -9.04 -4.34
CA VAL A 111 11.36 -7.65 -4.10
C VAL A 111 12.69 -7.65 -3.35
N SER A 112 13.69 -6.96 -3.89
CA SER A 112 15.00 -6.76 -3.26
C SER A 112 14.89 -5.80 -2.06
N GLU A 113 15.86 -5.76 -1.16
CA GLU A 113 15.89 -4.78 -0.05
C GLU A 113 15.87 -3.32 -0.53
N ALA A 114 16.34 -3.06 -1.76
CA ALA A 114 16.31 -1.75 -2.40
C ALA A 114 14.97 -1.44 -3.11
N GLY A 115 13.99 -2.35 -3.07
CA GLY A 115 12.69 -2.19 -3.71
C GLY A 115 12.60 -2.69 -5.15
N ASP A 116 13.66 -3.31 -5.68
CA ASP A 116 13.67 -3.77 -7.07
C ASP A 116 12.82 -5.04 -7.24
N ILE A 117 11.96 -5.04 -8.26
CA ILE A 117 11.12 -6.18 -8.60
C ILE A 117 11.86 -7.13 -9.56
N SER A 118 11.82 -8.42 -9.28
CA SER A 118 12.48 -9.46 -10.09
C SER A 118 11.73 -10.80 -10.04
N ASN A 119 12.18 -11.78 -10.83
CA ASN A 119 11.65 -13.14 -10.86
C ASN A 119 10.13 -13.22 -11.07
N ILE A 120 9.59 -12.35 -11.93
CA ILE A 120 8.15 -12.29 -12.15
C ILE A 120 7.70 -13.52 -12.96
N LEU A 121 6.76 -14.26 -12.41
CA LEU A 121 6.09 -15.39 -13.03
C LEU A 121 4.59 -15.09 -13.13
N VAL A 122 3.96 -15.60 -14.19
CA VAL A 122 2.52 -15.49 -14.42
C VAL A 122 1.95 -16.88 -14.65
N ASN A 123 0.80 -17.13 -14.04
CA ASN A 123 0.11 -18.40 -14.09
C ASN A 123 -1.00 -18.36 -15.14
N SER A 124 -0.86 -19.15 -16.20
CA SER A 124 -1.96 -19.44 -17.13
C SER A 124 -3.13 -20.09 -16.40
N ALA A 125 -4.35 -19.82 -16.85
CA ALA A 125 -5.57 -20.46 -16.32
C ALA A 125 -5.72 -21.93 -16.74
N SER A 126 -5.04 -22.33 -17.82
CA SER A 126 -5.13 -23.67 -18.39
C SER A 126 -3.82 -24.06 -19.06
N ALA A 127 -3.54 -25.37 -19.16
CA ALA A 127 -2.39 -25.90 -19.90
C ALA A 127 -2.41 -25.59 -21.41
N GLU A 128 -3.56 -25.17 -21.96
CA GLU A 128 -3.70 -24.77 -23.36
C GLU A 128 -3.17 -23.35 -23.65
N LEU A 129 -2.81 -22.59 -22.60
CA LEU A 129 -2.24 -21.26 -22.70
C LEU A 129 -0.86 -21.23 -22.04
N SER A 130 0.07 -20.49 -22.65
CA SER A 130 1.31 -20.08 -22.00
C SER A 130 1.28 -18.58 -21.80
N ALA A 131 1.68 -18.11 -20.62
CA ALA A 131 1.75 -16.69 -20.31
C ALA A 131 3.18 -16.35 -19.85
N SER A 132 3.71 -15.24 -20.36
CA SER A 132 4.99 -14.70 -19.94
C SER A 132 4.90 -13.21 -19.65
N VAL A 133 5.76 -12.72 -18.78
CA VAL A 133 5.86 -11.29 -18.44
C VAL A 133 6.93 -10.64 -19.28
N THR A 134 6.58 -9.50 -19.88
CA THR A 134 7.55 -8.65 -20.58
C THR A 134 7.94 -7.43 -19.74
N SER A 135 7.06 -6.97 -18.85
CA SER A 135 7.35 -5.87 -17.92
C SER A 135 6.43 -5.93 -16.70
N PHE A 136 6.96 -5.58 -15.53
CA PHE A 136 6.21 -5.33 -14.31
C PHE A 136 6.78 -4.08 -13.66
N VAL A 137 5.98 -3.01 -13.56
CA VAL A 137 6.44 -1.73 -13.04
C VAL A 137 5.44 -1.19 -12.02
N VAL A 138 5.93 -0.86 -10.83
CA VAL A 138 5.16 -0.08 -9.85
C VAL A 138 5.62 1.37 -9.98
N ASN A 139 4.68 2.31 -10.10
CA ASN A 139 5.07 3.71 -10.17
C ASN A 139 5.64 4.20 -8.83
N ALA A 140 6.47 5.24 -8.86
CA ALA A 140 7.13 5.74 -7.64
C ALA A 140 6.15 6.20 -6.54
N ALA A 141 4.95 6.68 -6.93
CA ALA A 141 3.92 7.05 -5.97
C ALA A 141 3.14 5.85 -5.39
N ARG A 142 3.39 4.63 -5.90
CA ARG A 142 2.73 3.37 -5.50
C ARG A 142 1.21 3.41 -5.61
N THR A 143 0.72 4.16 -6.59
CA THR A 143 -0.70 4.30 -6.91
C THR A 143 -1.10 3.51 -8.15
N SER A 144 -0.12 3.05 -8.94
CA SER A 144 -0.35 2.28 -10.15
C SER A 144 0.71 1.21 -10.37
N VAL A 145 0.28 0.07 -10.91
CA VAL A 145 1.14 -1.01 -11.39
C VAL A 145 0.82 -1.28 -12.86
N SER A 146 1.83 -1.39 -13.70
CA SER A 146 1.71 -1.84 -15.08
C SER A 146 2.28 -3.24 -15.20
N LEU A 147 1.46 -4.19 -15.64
CA LEU A 147 1.85 -5.56 -15.94
C LEU A 147 1.67 -5.80 -17.44
N ASN A 148 2.78 -5.99 -18.14
CA ASN A 148 2.79 -6.34 -19.55
C ASN A 148 3.04 -7.83 -19.69
N ILE A 149 2.13 -8.49 -20.39
CA ILE A 149 2.13 -9.95 -20.56
C ILE A 149 1.98 -10.32 -22.02
N ASN A 150 2.49 -11.49 -22.37
CA ASN A 150 2.24 -12.13 -23.63
C ASN A 150 1.59 -13.49 -23.35
N VAL A 151 0.41 -13.72 -23.92
CA VAL A 151 -0.30 -14.99 -23.88
C VAL A 151 -0.21 -15.64 -25.24
N THR A 152 0.26 -16.87 -25.29
CA THR A 152 0.38 -17.65 -26.52
C THR A 152 -0.38 -18.97 -26.41
N GLU A 153 -0.72 -19.53 -27.56
CA GLU A 153 -1.22 -20.89 -27.65
C GLU A 153 -0.17 -21.88 -27.13
N ALA A 154 -0.61 -22.82 -26.30
CA ALA A 154 0.16 -24.00 -25.90
C ALA A 154 -0.60 -25.32 -26.15
N GLY A 155 -1.91 -25.23 -26.45
CA GLY A 155 -2.81 -26.34 -26.73
C GLY A 155 -3.78 -26.02 -27.87
N ALA A 156 -5.06 -26.36 -27.75
CA ALA A 156 -6.04 -26.17 -28.83
C ALA A 156 -6.84 -24.85 -28.73
N ARG A 157 -6.51 -23.99 -27.77
CA ARG A 157 -7.27 -22.76 -27.51
C ARG A 157 -6.84 -21.67 -28.48
N VAL A 158 -7.82 -21.10 -29.19
CA VAL A 158 -7.60 -20.04 -30.20
C VAL A 158 -7.96 -18.63 -29.72
N GLY A 159 -8.51 -18.48 -28.51
CA GLY A 159 -9.01 -17.21 -27.98
C GLY A 159 -8.21 -16.69 -26.78
N GLY A 160 -8.00 -15.37 -26.74
CA GLY A 160 -7.24 -14.67 -25.71
C GLY A 160 -5.74 -14.88 -25.75
N ILE A 161 -5.24 -15.03 -26.98
CA ILE A 161 -3.83 -15.01 -27.33
C ILE A 161 -3.48 -13.60 -27.78
N GLY A 162 -2.39 -13.04 -27.26
CA GLY A 162 -1.95 -11.70 -27.59
C GLY A 162 -1.06 -11.08 -26.51
N GLN A 163 -0.66 -9.84 -26.76
CA GLN A 163 0.05 -9.03 -25.78
C GLN A 163 -0.93 -8.09 -25.08
N TYR A 164 -0.82 -7.99 -23.76
CA TYR A 164 -1.70 -7.17 -22.94
C TYR A 164 -0.91 -6.26 -22.03
N VAL A 165 -1.45 -5.05 -21.83
CA VAL A 165 -0.99 -4.09 -20.83
C VAL A 165 -2.11 -3.97 -19.81
N LEU A 166 -1.89 -4.55 -18.64
CA LEU A 166 -2.82 -4.49 -17.53
C LEU A 166 -2.37 -3.37 -16.60
N VAL A 167 -3.22 -2.37 -16.40
CA VAL A 167 -2.93 -1.24 -15.51
C VAL A 167 -3.78 -1.36 -14.27
N PHE A 168 -3.12 -1.57 -13.14
CA PHE A 168 -3.75 -1.64 -11.83
C PHE A 168 -3.66 -0.27 -11.18
N SER A 169 -4.77 0.19 -10.60
CA SER A 169 -4.85 1.40 -9.81
C SER A 169 -5.18 1.03 -8.37
N ALA A 170 -4.48 1.67 -7.44
CA ALA A 170 -4.80 1.61 -6.03
C ALA A 170 -6.24 2.07 -5.83
N GLY A 171 -7.07 1.21 -5.25
CA GLY A 171 -8.42 1.55 -4.82
C GLY A 171 -8.36 2.59 -3.72
N SER A 172 -9.20 3.62 -3.86
CA SER A 172 -9.45 4.65 -2.85
C SER A 172 -10.14 4.09 -1.62
#